data_AF-A0A0F9RSS4-F1
#
_entry.id   AF-A0A0F9RSS4-F1
#
_cell.length_a   1.000
_cell.length_b   1.000
_cell.length_c   1.000
_cell.angle_alpha   90.00
_cell.angle_beta   90.00
_cell.angle_gamma   90.00
#
_symmetry.space_group_name_H-M   'P 1'
#
loop_
_entity.id
_entity.type
_entity.pdbx_description
1 polymer ?
#
loop_
_entity_poly.entity_id
_entity_poly.type
_entity_poly.pdbx_seq_one_letter_code
_entity_poly.pdbx_strand_id
1 'polypeptide(L)'
;MAVTPLSISELDTTGVLEAMAAFNADGHTILNTGREWVRIDNGSAGERTFTIATPETRGGADLAVADEVVTIAAGAAKVIGGWLPLSLYNDSDNLVTITVDAEASVTIQGFRLP
;
A
#
# COMPACT_ATOMS: atom_id res chain seq x y z
N MET A 1 3.87 17.44 2.68
CA MET A 1 2.94 16.93 1.67
C MET A 1 2.17 15.80 2.33
N ALA A 2 0.84 15.78 2.23
CA ALA A 2 -0.01 14.98 3.11
C ALA A 2 -0.49 13.74 2.35
N VAL A 3 -0.04 12.56 2.80
CA VAL A 3 -0.50 11.25 2.34
C VAL A 3 -2.01 11.13 2.49
N THR A 4 -2.66 10.49 1.52
CA THR A 4 -4.13 10.37 1.49
C THR A 4 -4.57 9.06 2.15
N PRO A 5 -5.52 9.06 3.10
CA PRO A 5 -6.01 7.80 3.67
C PRO A 5 -6.86 7.04 2.64
N LEU A 6 -6.56 5.76 2.45
CA LEU A 6 -7.29 4.86 1.59
C LEU A 6 -8.44 4.18 2.37
N SER A 7 -9.63 4.14 1.78
CA SER A 7 -10.75 3.37 2.33
C SER A 7 -10.54 1.87 2.14
N ILE A 8 -10.90 1.10 3.17
CA ILE A 8 -10.83 -0.37 3.16
C ILE A 8 -12.21 -0.94 2.88
N SER A 9 -12.29 -1.81 1.87
CA SER A 9 -13.51 -2.53 1.50
C SER A 9 -13.53 -3.90 2.18
N GLU A 10 -14.63 -4.24 2.85
CA GLU A 10 -14.82 -5.58 3.42
C GLU A 10 -15.28 -6.57 2.35
N LEU A 11 -14.61 -7.72 2.29
CA LEU A 11 -15.07 -8.85 1.49
C LEU A 11 -16.18 -9.60 2.23
N ASP A 12 -17.36 -9.68 1.61
CA ASP A 12 -18.41 -10.60 2.03
C ASP A 12 -18.39 -11.88 1.18
N THR A 13 -19.12 -12.90 1.62
CA THR A 13 -19.47 -14.14 0.92
C THR A 13 -20.06 -13.91 -0.48
N THR A 14 -20.69 -12.76 -0.71
CA THR A 14 -21.21 -12.35 -2.03
C THR A 14 -20.17 -11.63 -2.90
N GLY A 15 -18.97 -11.41 -2.39
CA GLY A 15 -17.94 -10.56 -2.99
C GLY A 15 -18.14 -9.08 -2.68
N VAL A 16 -17.21 -8.26 -3.18
CA VAL A 16 -17.24 -6.80 -3.07
C VAL A 16 -17.08 -6.19 -4.46
N LEU A 17 -17.74 -5.05 -4.69
CA LEU A 17 -17.54 -4.30 -5.92
C LEU A 17 -16.22 -3.54 -5.84
N GLU A 18 -15.38 -3.68 -6.85
CA GLU A 18 -14.14 -2.90 -6.94
C GLU A 18 -14.45 -1.43 -7.25
N ALA A 19 -13.93 -0.55 -6.41
CA ALA A 19 -14.07 0.90 -6.47
C ALA A 19 -12.68 1.51 -6.32
N MET A 20 -11.83 1.30 -7.33
CA MET A 20 -10.44 1.74 -7.28
C MET A 20 -10.33 3.27 -7.31
N ALA A 21 -9.49 3.81 -6.44
CA ALA A 21 -9.15 5.22 -6.42
C ALA A 21 -7.91 5.49 -7.28
N ALA A 22 -7.82 6.68 -7.88
CA ALA A 22 -6.58 7.12 -8.53
C ALA A 22 -5.46 7.26 -7.49
N PHE A 23 -4.25 6.83 -7.84
CA PHE A 23 -3.09 7.00 -6.97
C PHE A 23 -2.72 8.50 -6.87
N ASN A 24 -2.32 8.94 -5.68
CA ASN A 24 -1.90 10.32 -5.46
C ASN A 24 -0.37 10.39 -5.47
N ALA A 25 0.20 11.44 -6.07
CA ALA A 25 1.65 11.72 -6.05
C ALA A 25 2.21 11.77 -4.62
N ASP A 26 1.42 12.22 -3.65
CA ASP A 26 1.76 12.24 -2.23
C ASP A 26 1.85 10.83 -1.58
N GLY A 27 1.27 9.81 -2.21
CA GLY A 27 1.09 8.48 -1.62
C GLY A 27 -0.23 8.29 -0.88
N HIS A 28 -0.45 7.05 -0.44
CA HIS A 28 -1.64 6.62 0.29
C HIS A 28 -1.27 5.94 1.61
N THR A 29 -2.10 6.15 2.64
CA THR A 29 -2.00 5.45 3.92
C THR A 29 -3.14 4.48 4.12
N ILE A 30 -2.84 3.35 4.75
CA ILE A 30 -3.80 2.30 5.06
C ILE A 30 -3.64 1.90 6.51
N LEU A 31 -4.77 1.74 7.22
CA LEU A 31 -4.78 1.11 8.52
C LEU A 31 -4.32 -0.34 8.39
N ASN A 32 -3.31 -0.75 9.16
CA ASN A 32 -2.80 -2.11 9.16
C ASN A 32 -3.04 -2.77 10.51
N THR A 33 -3.94 -3.75 10.50
CA THR A 33 -4.22 -4.70 11.57
C THR A 33 -3.66 -6.10 11.26
N GLY A 34 -2.89 -6.22 10.18
CA GLY A 34 -2.27 -7.47 9.71
C GLY A 34 -3.22 -8.34 8.89
N ARG A 35 -4.38 -7.83 8.50
CA ARG A 35 -5.42 -8.55 7.74
C ARG A 35 -5.74 -7.88 6.41
N GLU A 36 -5.23 -6.67 6.21
CA GLU A 36 -5.47 -5.85 5.04
C GLU A 36 -4.54 -6.25 3.91
N TRP A 37 -5.07 -6.20 2.70
CA TRP A 37 -4.27 -6.23 1.48
C TRP A 37 -4.77 -5.16 0.52
N VAL A 38 -3.91 -4.82 -0.42
CA VAL A 38 -4.08 -3.73 -1.36
C VAL A 38 -3.92 -4.29 -2.76
N ARG A 39 -4.85 -3.97 -3.63
CA ARG A 39 -4.69 -4.17 -5.07
C ARG A 39 -4.22 -2.87 -5.69
N ILE A 40 -3.19 -2.95 -6.51
CA ILE A 40 -2.65 -1.83 -7.28
C ILE A 40 -2.63 -2.24 -8.74
N ASP A 41 -3.19 -1.40 -9.59
CA ASP A 41 -3.23 -1.58 -11.04
C ASP A 41 -2.39 -0.49 -11.70
N ASN A 42 -1.40 -0.90 -12.50
CA ASN A 42 -0.58 0.00 -13.32
C ASN A 42 -1.12 0.00 -14.75
N GLY A 43 -1.97 0.97 -15.08
CA GLY A 43 -2.50 1.19 -16.42
C GLY A 43 -1.55 1.97 -17.34
N SER A 44 -0.34 2.31 -16.90
CA SER A 44 0.61 3.07 -17.70
C SER A 44 1.39 2.19 -18.70
N ALA A 45 2.07 2.83 -19.65
CA ALA A 45 2.91 2.15 -20.64
C ALA A 45 4.31 1.76 -20.13
N GLY A 46 4.66 2.15 -18.89
CA GLY A 46 5.94 1.86 -18.25
C GLY A 46 5.78 1.02 -16.98
N GLU A 47 6.87 0.42 -16.52
CA GLU A 47 6.92 -0.17 -15.18
C GLU A 47 6.81 0.93 -14.11
N ARG A 48 6.15 0.60 -12.99
CA ARG A 48 6.06 1.47 -11.82
C ARG A 48 6.66 0.80 -10.61
N THR A 49 7.34 1.60 -9.81
CA THR A 49 8.02 1.20 -8.59
C THR A 49 7.28 1.80 -7.42
N PHE A 50 6.74 0.93 -6.58
CA PHE A 50 6.03 1.26 -5.36
C PHE A 50 6.96 1.07 -4.17
N THR A 51 6.91 1.98 -3.22
CA THR A 51 7.67 1.89 -1.97
C THR A 51 6.71 1.80 -0.81
N ILE A 52 6.90 0.79 0.04
CA ILE A 52 6.13 0.58 1.26
C ILE A 52 7.05 0.95 2.42
N ALA A 53 6.67 1.98 3.17
CA ALA A 53 7.50 2.50 4.25
C ALA A 53 7.64 1.50 5.40
N THR A 54 8.86 1.33 5.90
CA THR A 54 9.15 0.55 7.12
C THR A 54 9.71 1.47 8.21
N PRO A 55 8.87 2.04 9.09
CA PRO A 55 9.32 3.00 10.11
C PRO A 55 10.14 2.37 11.25
N GLU A 56 10.20 1.04 11.32
CA GLU A 56 10.94 0.31 12.36
C GLU A 56 12.44 0.64 12.34
N THR A 57 12.99 0.79 13.54
CA THR A 57 14.43 0.99 13.74
C THR A 57 14.96 0.03 14.80
N ARG A 58 16.17 -0.50 14.59
CA ARG A 58 16.84 -1.40 15.54
C ARG A 58 17.97 -0.68 16.27
N GLY A 59 18.27 -1.14 17.48
CA GLY A 59 19.40 -0.63 18.26
C GLY A 59 19.19 0.76 18.89
N GLY A 60 17.94 1.21 19.06
CA GLY A 60 17.66 2.53 19.66
C GLY A 60 17.61 3.68 18.66
N ALA A 61 17.11 3.42 17.45
CA ALA A 61 17.01 4.34 16.30
C ALA A 61 18.25 4.46 15.39
N ASP A 62 19.35 3.77 15.70
CA ASP A 62 20.59 3.87 14.90
C ASP A 62 20.59 3.03 13.61
N LEU A 63 19.68 2.06 13.48
CA LEU A 63 19.59 1.17 12.33
C LEU A 63 18.17 1.17 11.75
N ALA A 64 17.92 1.98 10.73
CA ALA A 64 16.67 1.96 10.00
C ALA A 64 16.54 0.68 9.15
N VAL A 65 15.37 0.05 9.19
CA VAL A 65 15.03 -1.00 8.22
C VAL A 65 14.79 -0.32 6.86
N ALA A 66 15.28 -0.94 5.78
CA ALA A 66 15.05 -0.43 4.44
C ALA A 66 13.60 -0.68 4.00
N ASP A 67 13.01 0.34 3.37
CA ASP A 67 11.66 0.26 2.80
C ASP A 67 11.56 -0.87 1.76
N GLU A 68 10.37 -1.46 1.66
CA GLU A 68 10.11 -2.50 0.69
C GLU A 68 9.78 -1.88 -0.67
N VAL A 69 10.46 -2.36 -1.72
CA VAL A 69 10.27 -1.89 -3.09
C VAL A 69 9.59 -2.96 -3.91
N VAL A 70 8.48 -2.59 -4.55
CA VAL A 70 7.65 -3.47 -5.35
C VAL A 70 7.50 -2.90 -6.75
N THR A 71 7.97 -3.62 -7.76
CA THR A 71 7.72 -3.24 -9.16
C THR A 71 6.45 -3.90 -9.71
N ILE A 72 5.72 -3.14 -10.53
CA ILE A 72 4.54 -3.59 -11.28
C ILE A 72 4.74 -3.21 -12.74
N ALA A 73 4.80 -4.23 -13.62
CA ALA A 73 4.97 -4.05 -15.05
C ALA A 73 3.85 -3.21 -15.68
N ALA A 74 4.10 -2.66 -16.87
CA ALA A 74 3.12 -1.92 -17.65
C ALA A 74 1.86 -2.75 -17.93
N GLY A 75 0.68 -2.19 -17.69
CA GLY A 75 -0.61 -2.85 -17.89
C GLY A 75 -0.90 -4.01 -16.93
N ALA A 76 -0.11 -4.18 -15.86
CA ALA A 76 -0.27 -5.26 -14.90
C ALA A 76 -0.89 -4.78 -13.58
N ALA A 77 -1.44 -5.73 -12.83
CA ALA A 77 -1.93 -5.51 -11.48
C ALA A 77 -1.17 -6.41 -10.48
N LYS A 78 -1.06 -5.94 -9.24
CA LYS A 78 -0.45 -6.70 -8.15
C LYS A 78 -1.26 -6.52 -6.87
N VAL A 79 -1.39 -7.61 -6.11
CA VAL A 79 -1.97 -7.59 -4.78
C VAL A 79 -0.83 -7.71 -3.77
N ILE A 80 -0.84 -6.82 -2.78
CA ILE A 80 0.20 -6.66 -1.75
C ILE A 80 -0.48 -6.72 -0.38
N GLY A 81 0.03 -7.55 0.53
CA GLY A 81 -0.45 -7.58 1.93
C GLY A 81 -0.98 -8.94 2.37
N GLY A 82 -1.85 -8.92 3.38
CA GLY A 82 -2.40 -10.10 4.06
C GLY A 82 -1.57 -10.61 5.24
N TRP A 83 -0.33 -10.13 5.40
CA TRP A 83 0.59 -10.53 6.49
C TRP A 83 1.65 -9.47 6.83
N LEU A 84 1.43 -8.18 6.54
CA LEU A 84 2.41 -7.13 6.84
C LEU A 84 2.66 -7.09 8.36
N PRO A 85 3.86 -7.48 8.85
CA PRO A 85 4.14 -7.49 10.28
C PRO A 85 3.97 -6.09 10.86
N LEU A 86 3.08 -5.96 11.84
CA LEU A 86 2.75 -4.69 12.47
C LEU A 86 3.99 -3.96 12.98
N SER A 87 4.92 -4.70 13.59
CA SER A 87 6.17 -4.15 14.12
C SER A 87 7.12 -3.60 13.06
N LEU A 88 6.88 -3.86 11.77
CA LEU A 88 7.77 -3.45 10.69
C LEU A 88 7.18 -2.30 9.87
N TYR A 89 5.88 -2.34 9.62
CA TYR A 89 5.20 -1.44 8.69
C TYR A 89 4.30 -0.40 9.35
N ASN A 90 3.88 -0.59 10.61
CA ASN A 90 3.03 0.41 11.28
C ASN A 90 3.87 1.59 11.75
N ASP A 91 3.42 2.79 11.37
CA ASP A 91 3.86 4.03 12.02
C ASP A 91 3.23 4.21 13.41
N SER A 92 3.46 5.38 14.02
CA SER A 92 2.90 5.73 15.33
C SER A 92 1.37 5.71 15.39
N ASP A 93 0.70 5.81 14.23
CA ASP A 93 -0.75 5.84 14.09
C ASP A 93 -1.34 4.51 13.59
N ASN A 94 -0.52 3.44 13.51
CA ASN A 94 -0.88 2.13 12.96
C ASN A 94 -1.18 2.13 11.45
N LEU A 95 -0.58 3.08 10.74
CA LEU A 95 -0.74 3.22 9.30
C LEU A 95 0.48 2.70 8.55
N VAL A 96 0.25 2.19 7.35
CA VAL A 96 1.27 1.84 6.36
C VAL A 96 1.20 2.86 5.24
N THR A 97 2.34 3.45 4.90
CA THR A 97 2.45 4.42 3.80
C THR A 97 2.95 3.72 2.53
N ILE A 98 2.24 3.93 1.42
CA ILE A 98 2.60 3.45 0.09
C ILE A 98 2.81 4.65 -0.82
N THR A 99 3.98 4.73 -1.46
CA THR A 99 4.31 5.76 -2.46
C THR A 99 4.67 5.11 -3.80
N VAL A 100 4.73 5.90 -4.86
CA VAL A 100 5.06 5.45 -6.22
C VAL A 100 5.99 6.44 -6.90
N ASP A 101 6.83 5.97 -7.82
CA ASP A 101 7.72 6.83 -8.62
C ASP A 101 6.96 7.82 -9.53
N ALA A 102 5.81 7.41 -10.06
CA ALA A 102 4.84 8.28 -10.71
C ALA A 102 3.42 7.69 -10.66
N GLU A 103 2.45 8.55 -10.41
CA GLU A 103 1.06 8.20 -10.12
C GLU A 103 0.18 8.05 -11.37
N ALA A 104 0.65 8.55 -12.51
CA ALA A 104 -0.15 8.59 -13.73
C ALA A 104 -0.61 7.20 -14.17
N SER A 105 -1.94 7.06 -14.35
CA SER A 105 -2.61 5.80 -14.72
C SER A 105 -2.47 4.67 -13.71
N VAL A 106 -2.14 4.97 -12.46
CA VAL A 106 -2.14 4.00 -11.36
C VAL A 106 -3.45 4.12 -10.56
N THR A 107 -4.05 2.98 -10.24
CA THR A 107 -5.22 2.92 -9.35
C THR A 107 -4.98 1.94 -8.20
N ILE A 108 -5.60 2.21 -7.06
CA ILE A 108 -5.39 1.48 -5.80
C ILE A 108 -6.71 1.26 -5.05
N GLN A 109 -6.85 0.10 -4.43
CA GLN A 109 -7.94 -0.20 -3.50
C GLN A 109 -7.47 -1.13 -2.39
N GLY A 110 -7.89 -0.85 -1.16
CA GLY A 110 -7.61 -1.69 0.00
C GLY A 110 -8.80 -2.57 0.36
N PHE A 111 -8.52 -3.77 0.85
CA PHE A 111 -9.49 -4.79 1.18
C PHE A 111 -9.14 -5.47 2.51
N ARG A 112 -10.17 -6.02 3.17
CA ARG A 112 -9.99 -6.91 4.33
C ARG A 112 -11.00 -8.05 4.34
N LEU A 113 -10.63 -9.16 4.98
CA LEU A 113 -11.59 -10.17 5.40
C LEU A 113 -12.25 -9.73 6.72
N PRO A 114 -13.53 -10.08 6.95
CA PRO A 114 -14.20 -9.87 8.22
C PRO A 114 -13.56 -10.65 9.37
#